data_AF-A0A7Y3CQM0-F1
#
_entry.id   AF-A0A7Y3CQM0-F1
#
_cell.length_a   1.000
_cell.length_b   1.000
_cell.length_c   1.000
_cell.angle_alpha   90.00
_cell.angle_beta   90.00
_cell.angle_gamma   90.00
#
_symmetry.space_group_name_H-M   'P 1'
#
loop_
_entity.id
_entity.type
_entity.pdbx_description
1 polymer ?
#
loop_
_entity_poly.entity_id
_entity_poly.type
_entity_poly.pdbx_seq_one_letter_code
_entity_poly.pdbx_strand_id
1 'polypeptide(L)'
;MDRRIFGIENEYGVTCTLRGQRRLSPDEVARYLFRRVVSWGRSSNVFLENGARLYLDVGSHPEYATPECDNVLDVVAHDKAGERVLAALVDSAEKRLEEEGIRGDVYLFKNNTDSAGNSYGCHENYLVGRQGDFQKMIDTMIPFFVSRQVFAGAGKLLHTARGTVYCLAQRAEHIWEGVSSATTRSRPIINTRDEPHADAERYRRLHVIAGDSNMSEYTNFVKIGAALAILQMLEDEVVFRDLSLENPIRAIREISHDMTCRRKVRLANGRELSALDMQWEYLERAVRFGRTTGFPPQVEKAVEMWEYLLTNLEKDPLGLKREVDWVAKYHLIEQYRAKHDLALSSPRLSLLDLAYHDVNQQRGLFYILQNRGMMDRVVTDEAIEKAMTTAPQTTRAKLRGDF
;
A
#
# COMPACT_ATOMS: atom_id res chain seq x y z
N MET A 1 -2.19 -2.89 -23.66
CA MET A 1 -1.01 -3.78 -23.45
C MET A 1 -1.40 -4.96 -22.56
N ASP A 2 -1.33 -6.19 -23.05
CA ASP A 2 -1.80 -7.39 -22.30
C ASP A 2 -0.88 -7.84 -21.16
N ARG A 3 0.40 -7.46 -21.23
CA ARG A 3 1.42 -7.83 -20.24
C ARG A 3 2.18 -6.59 -19.82
N ARG A 4 1.99 -6.16 -18.56
CA ARG A 4 2.57 -4.94 -17.98
C ARG A 4 3.56 -5.28 -16.87
N ILE A 5 4.65 -4.53 -16.76
CA ILE A 5 5.53 -4.57 -15.59
C ILE A 5 4.99 -3.66 -14.50
N PHE A 6 4.97 -4.14 -13.27
CA PHE A 6 4.60 -3.35 -12.09
C PHE A 6 5.40 -3.80 -10.86
N GLY A 7 5.39 -2.97 -9.83
CA GLY A 7 6.07 -3.23 -8.56
C GLY A 7 5.57 -2.32 -7.44
N ILE A 8 5.89 -2.69 -6.20
CA ILE A 8 5.53 -1.96 -4.99
C ILE A 8 6.81 -1.60 -4.23
N GLU A 9 6.86 -0.39 -3.71
CA GLU A 9 7.89 0.10 -2.80
C GLU A 9 7.23 0.36 -1.44
N ASN A 10 7.67 -0.31 -0.37
CA ASN A 10 7.18 -0.04 0.98
C ASN A 10 8.31 0.46 1.86
N GLU A 11 8.11 1.62 2.46
CA GLU A 11 8.87 2.10 3.60
C GLU A 11 8.26 1.56 4.90
N TYR A 12 9.13 1.17 5.85
CA TYR A 12 8.71 0.60 7.12
C TYR A 12 9.08 1.50 8.29
N GLY A 13 8.13 1.72 9.19
CA GLY A 13 8.38 2.39 10.46
C GLY A 13 9.17 1.48 11.39
N VAL A 14 10.21 2.00 12.05
CA VAL A 14 11.06 1.20 12.97
C VAL A 14 11.18 1.87 14.34
N THR A 15 11.09 1.07 15.40
CA THR A 15 11.34 1.54 16.77
C THR A 15 11.93 0.42 17.63
N CYS A 16 12.70 0.80 18.65
CA CYS A 16 13.19 -0.12 19.67
C CYS A 16 12.76 0.41 21.03
N THR A 17 12.06 -0.42 21.81
CA THR A 17 11.51 -0.04 23.10
C THR A 17 11.93 -0.99 24.20
N LEU A 18 12.05 -0.49 25.42
CA LEU A 18 12.25 -1.29 26.62
C LEU A 18 11.25 -0.81 27.66
N ARG A 19 10.36 -1.70 28.12
CA ARG A 19 9.31 -1.38 29.11
C ARG A 19 8.45 -0.16 28.71
N GLY A 20 8.13 -0.06 27.41
CA GLY A 20 7.29 1.01 26.86
C GLY A 20 8.01 2.35 26.64
N GLN A 21 9.32 2.45 26.90
CA GLN A 21 10.11 3.64 26.60
C GLN A 21 11.02 3.39 25.40
N ARG A 22 11.14 4.39 24.52
CA ARG A 22 12.08 4.32 23.39
C ARG A 22 13.51 4.15 23.91
N ARG A 23 14.16 3.07 23.49
CA ARG A 23 15.52 2.73 23.91
C ARG A 23 16.58 3.24 22.93
N LEU A 24 16.30 3.15 21.64
CA LEU A 24 17.17 3.61 20.55
C LEU A 24 16.37 4.50 19.61
N SER A 25 17.05 5.46 18.99
CA SER A 25 16.49 6.25 17.89
C SER A 25 16.25 5.37 16.65
N PRO A 26 15.32 5.74 15.75
CA PRO A 26 15.09 5.00 14.51
C PRO A 26 16.38 4.79 13.70
N ASP A 27 17.24 5.81 13.61
CA ASP A 27 18.55 5.75 12.94
C ASP A 27 19.46 4.67 13.54
N GLU A 28 19.52 4.57 14.87
CA GLU A 28 20.33 3.55 15.53
C GLU A 28 19.79 2.15 15.26
N VAL A 29 18.47 1.95 15.36
CA VAL A 29 17.85 0.66 15.07
C VAL A 29 18.05 0.26 13.61
N ALA A 30 17.88 1.20 12.68
CA ALA A 30 18.13 1.00 11.25
C ALA A 30 19.57 0.54 11.00
N ARG A 31 20.56 1.12 11.69
CA ARG A 31 21.95 0.66 11.61
C ARG A 31 22.12 -0.78 12.10
N TYR A 32 21.48 -1.18 13.20
CA TYR A 32 21.55 -2.57 13.67
C TYR A 32 20.94 -3.55 12.67
N LEU A 33 19.77 -3.21 12.11
CA LEU A 33 19.11 -3.99 11.06
C LEU A 33 20.03 -4.15 9.84
N PHE A 34 20.58 -3.05 9.34
CA PHE A 34 21.37 -3.03 8.11
C PHE A 34 22.83 -3.43 8.29
N ARG A 35 23.36 -3.63 9.50
CA ARG A 35 24.74 -4.17 9.68
C ARG A 35 24.92 -5.49 8.92
N ARG A 36 23.89 -6.36 8.90
CA ARG A 36 23.93 -7.62 8.13
C ARG A 36 23.89 -7.35 6.63
N VAL A 37 23.06 -6.41 6.19
CA VAL A 37 22.94 -5.99 4.79
C VAL A 37 24.25 -5.38 4.26
N VAL A 38 24.89 -4.51 5.04
CA VAL A 38 26.21 -3.94 4.73
C VAL A 38 27.27 -5.03 4.65
N SER A 39 27.20 -6.08 5.48
CA SER A 39 28.12 -7.22 5.35
C SER A 39 27.92 -8.01 4.04
N TRP A 40 26.72 -8.01 3.46
CA TRP A 40 26.42 -8.65 2.18
C TRP A 40 26.91 -7.84 0.98
N GLY A 41 26.59 -6.54 0.94
CA GLY A 41 26.80 -5.71 -0.26
C GLY A 41 27.76 -4.54 -0.11
N ARG A 42 28.42 -4.38 1.05
CA ARG A 42 29.25 -3.20 1.42
C ARG A 42 28.52 -1.86 1.36
N SER A 43 27.19 -1.88 1.27
CA SER A 43 26.32 -0.73 1.08
C SER A 43 25.03 -0.94 1.88
N SER A 44 24.40 0.14 2.33
CA SER A 44 23.05 0.12 2.92
C SER A 44 21.95 0.10 1.85
N ASN A 45 22.31 -0.05 0.58
CA ASN A 45 21.44 -0.20 -0.58
C ASN A 45 21.95 -1.40 -1.39
N VAL A 46 21.16 -2.46 -1.40
CA VAL A 46 21.52 -3.73 -2.03
C VAL A 46 20.37 -4.27 -2.89
N PHE A 47 20.71 -5.09 -3.87
CA PHE A 47 19.77 -5.98 -4.53
C PHE A 47 19.87 -7.36 -3.88
N LEU A 48 18.73 -8.02 -3.69
CA LEU A 48 18.62 -9.34 -3.09
C LEU A 48 18.54 -10.42 -4.19
N GLU A 49 18.78 -11.68 -3.82
CA GLU A 49 18.71 -12.85 -4.74
C GLU A 49 17.33 -13.00 -5.40
N ASN A 50 16.26 -12.60 -4.70
CA ASN A 50 14.91 -12.58 -5.26
C ASN A 50 14.65 -11.40 -6.23
N GLY A 51 15.69 -10.64 -6.58
CA GLY A 51 15.64 -9.50 -7.50
C GLY A 51 15.07 -8.21 -6.88
N ALA A 52 14.62 -8.24 -5.62
CA ALA A 52 14.16 -7.05 -4.91
C ALA A 52 15.31 -6.08 -4.61
N ARG A 53 14.98 -4.84 -4.29
CA ARG A 53 15.93 -3.86 -3.75
C ARG A 53 15.59 -3.57 -2.30
N LEU A 54 16.59 -3.64 -1.43
CA LEU A 54 16.48 -3.33 -0.01
C LEU A 54 17.45 -2.20 0.33
N TYR A 55 16.94 -1.10 0.87
CA TYR A 55 17.76 0.04 1.22
C TYR A 55 17.25 0.84 2.42
N LEU A 56 18.05 1.79 2.90
CA LEU A 56 17.62 2.81 3.85
C LEU A 56 17.27 4.08 3.08
N ASP A 57 16.02 4.52 3.17
CA ASP A 57 15.56 5.76 2.54
C ASP A 57 15.75 6.98 3.46
N VAL A 58 15.38 8.16 2.96
CA VAL A 58 15.39 9.42 3.70
C VAL A 58 14.58 9.28 5.00
N GLY A 59 15.21 9.63 6.13
CA GLY A 59 14.61 9.45 7.46
C GLY A 59 14.91 8.09 8.10
N SER A 60 15.81 7.31 7.52
CA SER A 60 16.30 6.03 8.04
C SER A 60 15.23 4.93 8.11
N HIS A 61 14.18 5.03 7.30
CA HIS A 61 13.21 3.96 7.14
C HIS A 61 13.81 2.85 6.28
N PRO A 62 13.78 1.58 6.73
CA PRO A 62 13.99 0.44 5.85
C PRO A 62 12.96 0.48 4.72
N GLU A 63 13.43 0.43 3.48
CA GLU A 63 12.58 0.39 2.30
C GLU A 63 12.85 -0.89 1.50
N TYR A 64 11.77 -1.59 1.18
CA TYR A 64 11.79 -2.77 0.32
C TYR A 64 10.99 -2.49 -0.95
N ALA A 65 11.66 -2.51 -2.08
CA ALA A 65 11.06 -2.45 -3.41
C ALA A 65 11.02 -3.85 -4.02
N THR A 66 9.83 -4.32 -4.39
CA THR A 66 9.65 -5.62 -5.02
C THR A 66 10.48 -5.72 -6.31
N PRO A 67 10.89 -6.93 -6.73
CA PRO A 67 11.32 -7.12 -8.11
C PRO A 67 10.20 -6.70 -9.08
N GLU A 68 10.59 -6.48 -10.34
CA GLU A 68 9.64 -6.26 -11.41
C GLU A 68 8.77 -7.52 -11.59
N CYS A 69 7.46 -7.36 -11.45
CA CYS A 69 6.47 -8.41 -11.63
C CYS A 69 5.59 -8.12 -12.83
N ASP A 70 5.03 -9.17 -13.44
CA ASP A 70 4.01 -9.08 -14.50
C ASP A 70 2.75 -9.90 -14.19
N ASN A 71 2.70 -10.49 -12.99
CA ASN A 71 1.57 -11.20 -12.42
C ASN A 71 1.21 -10.59 -11.06
N VAL A 72 -0.10 -10.38 -10.82
CA VAL A 72 -0.61 -9.75 -9.58
C VAL A 72 -0.36 -10.66 -8.36
N LEU A 73 -0.42 -11.98 -8.52
CA LEU A 73 -0.08 -12.91 -7.44
C LEU A 73 1.41 -12.81 -7.06
N ASP A 74 2.29 -12.68 -8.06
CA ASP A 74 3.74 -12.57 -7.81
C ASP A 74 4.07 -11.29 -7.06
N VAL A 75 3.50 -10.14 -7.44
CA VAL A 75 3.78 -8.88 -6.70
C VAL A 75 3.26 -8.94 -5.27
N VAL A 76 2.11 -9.58 -5.02
CA VAL A 76 1.58 -9.78 -3.66
C VAL A 76 2.48 -10.73 -2.86
N ALA A 77 2.93 -11.83 -3.46
CA ALA A 77 3.87 -12.76 -2.81
C ALA A 77 5.20 -12.09 -2.49
N HIS A 78 5.76 -11.30 -3.41
CA HIS A 78 7.01 -10.56 -3.19
C HIS A 78 6.89 -9.40 -2.20
N ASP A 79 5.74 -8.74 -2.16
CA ASP A 79 5.40 -7.73 -1.13
C ASP A 79 5.38 -8.37 0.27
N LYS A 80 4.74 -9.54 0.40
CA LYS A 80 4.78 -10.35 1.63
C LYS A 80 6.16 -10.89 1.96
N ALA A 81 6.93 -11.30 0.95
CA ALA A 81 8.31 -11.75 1.14
C ALA A 81 9.18 -10.62 1.72
N GLY A 82 8.97 -9.37 1.31
CA GLY A 82 9.62 -8.20 1.90
C GLY A 82 9.41 -8.08 3.40
N GLU A 83 8.16 -8.28 3.86
CA GLU A 83 7.84 -8.31 5.30
C GLU A 83 8.61 -9.41 6.04
N ARG A 84 8.74 -10.61 5.43
CA ARG A 84 9.49 -11.75 6.01
C ARG A 84 10.99 -11.49 6.08
N VAL A 85 11.57 -10.95 5.01
CA VAL A 85 13.00 -10.62 4.94
C VAL A 85 13.34 -9.60 6.03
N LEU A 86 12.53 -8.55 6.15
CA LEU A 86 12.74 -7.52 7.16
C LEU A 86 12.51 -8.04 8.59
N ALA A 87 11.51 -8.89 8.83
CA ALA A 87 11.31 -9.54 10.13
C ALA A 87 12.53 -10.41 10.53
N ALA A 88 13.12 -11.14 9.59
CA ALA A 88 14.35 -11.90 9.87
C ALA A 88 15.57 -11.00 10.18
N LEU A 89 15.60 -9.77 9.64
CA LEU A 89 16.61 -8.77 10.02
C LEU A 89 16.38 -8.24 11.44
N VAL A 90 15.12 -8.10 11.87
CA VAL A 90 14.76 -7.74 13.26
C VAL A 90 15.30 -8.78 14.23
N ASP A 91 15.04 -10.06 14.01
CA ASP A 91 15.53 -11.14 14.88
C ASP A 91 17.07 -11.14 14.98
N SER A 92 17.75 -10.85 13.87
CA SER A 92 19.21 -10.73 13.84
C SER A 92 19.72 -9.48 14.56
N ALA A 93 18.96 -8.39 14.56
CA ALA A 93 19.32 -7.16 15.25
C ALA A 93 19.13 -7.30 16.76
N GLU A 94 18.03 -7.90 17.21
CA GLU A 94 17.74 -8.14 18.64
C GLU A 94 18.82 -9.02 19.30
N LYS A 95 19.23 -10.11 18.64
CA LYS A 95 20.34 -10.96 19.14
C LYS A 95 21.64 -10.18 19.36
N ARG A 96 21.97 -9.27 18.44
CA ARG A 96 23.18 -8.43 18.54
C ARG A 96 23.05 -7.38 19.64
N LEU A 97 21.88 -6.76 19.76
CA LEU A 97 21.60 -5.85 20.86
C LEU A 97 21.81 -6.55 22.20
N GLU A 98 21.33 -7.79 22.33
CA GLU A 98 21.54 -8.61 23.52
C GLU A 98 23.01 -8.94 23.77
N GLU A 99 23.77 -9.34 22.74
CA GLU A 99 25.23 -9.57 22.81
C GLU A 99 26.00 -8.32 23.28
N GLU A 100 25.58 -7.13 22.86
CA GLU A 100 26.15 -5.84 23.28
C GLU A 100 25.59 -5.35 24.66
N GLY A 101 24.75 -6.16 25.33
CA GLY A 101 24.17 -5.84 26.64
C GLY A 101 23.02 -4.82 26.59
N ILE A 102 22.51 -4.50 25.40
CA ILE A 102 21.40 -3.59 25.18
C ILE A 102 20.09 -4.39 25.13
N ARG A 103 19.28 -4.29 26.18
CA ARG A 103 17.94 -4.87 26.18
C ARG A 103 16.96 -3.95 25.45
N GLY A 104 16.14 -4.51 24.56
CA GLY A 104 15.03 -3.82 23.91
C GLY A 104 14.37 -4.69 22.85
N ASP A 105 13.08 -4.48 22.67
CA ASP A 105 12.26 -5.12 21.65
C ASP A 105 12.18 -4.20 20.43
N VAL A 106 12.54 -4.72 19.26
CA VAL A 106 12.51 -4.01 17.99
C VAL A 106 11.18 -4.31 17.28
N TYR A 107 10.51 -3.26 16.84
CA TYR A 107 9.26 -3.32 16.11
C TYR A 107 9.43 -2.71 14.73
N LEU A 108 8.79 -3.35 13.75
CA LEU A 108 8.77 -2.90 12.38
C LEU A 108 7.33 -2.87 11.88
N PHE A 109 6.90 -1.71 11.38
CA PHE A 109 5.52 -1.45 11.02
C PHE A 109 5.40 -1.18 9.52
N LYS A 110 4.51 -1.93 8.86
CA LYS A 110 4.10 -1.66 7.47
C LYS A 110 2.87 -0.77 7.47
N ASN A 111 3.08 0.51 7.74
CA ASN A 111 2.06 1.55 7.76
C ASN A 111 2.61 2.82 7.08
N ASN A 112 1.97 3.97 7.29
CA ASN A 112 2.36 5.21 6.60
C ASN A 112 2.62 6.40 7.52
N THR A 113 2.47 6.24 8.84
CA THR A 113 2.57 7.34 9.81
C THR A 113 3.24 6.87 11.10
N ASP A 114 4.14 7.67 11.65
CA ASP A 114 4.64 7.45 13.02
C ASP A 114 3.82 8.24 14.05
N SER A 115 4.15 8.04 15.34
CA SER A 115 3.51 8.76 16.44
C SER A 115 3.87 10.25 16.51
N ALA A 116 4.91 10.69 15.79
CA ALA A 116 5.32 12.09 15.70
C ALA A 116 4.61 12.83 14.56
N GLY A 117 3.79 12.14 13.76
CA GLY A 117 3.08 12.71 12.61
C GLY A 117 3.93 12.77 11.34
N ASN A 118 5.12 12.17 11.33
CA ASN A 118 5.86 11.96 10.09
C ASN A 118 5.14 10.88 9.28
N SER A 119 5.26 10.97 7.96
CA SER A 119 4.67 9.99 7.06
C SER A 119 5.65 9.53 5.99
N TYR A 120 5.62 8.23 5.75
CA TYR A 120 6.40 7.44 4.80
C TYR A 120 5.46 6.65 3.86
N GLY A 121 5.98 6.25 2.71
CA GLY A 121 5.16 5.83 1.57
C GLY A 121 4.99 4.32 1.37
N CYS A 122 3.85 3.96 0.79
CA CYS A 122 3.74 2.81 -0.10
C CYS A 122 3.60 3.37 -1.51
N HIS A 123 4.54 3.08 -2.40
CA HIS A 123 4.50 3.51 -3.78
C HIS A 123 4.18 2.34 -4.70
N GLU A 124 3.36 2.63 -5.70
CA GLU A 124 3.05 1.70 -6.78
C GLU A 124 3.68 2.19 -8.07
N ASN A 125 4.27 1.26 -8.81
CA ASN A 125 4.94 1.53 -10.06
C ASN A 125 4.28 0.73 -11.17
N TYR A 126 3.88 1.41 -12.24
CA TYR A 126 3.29 0.78 -13.43
C TYR A 126 4.05 1.22 -14.68
N LEU A 127 4.56 0.26 -15.45
CA LEU A 127 5.13 0.53 -16.76
C LEU A 127 4.00 0.92 -17.71
N VAL A 128 4.07 2.08 -18.36
CA VAL A 128 3.09 2.53 -19.36
C VAL A 128 3.78 2.87 -20.68
N GLY A 129 3.06 2.73 -21.79
CA GLY A 129 3.57 3.15 -23.10
C GLY A 129 3.80 4.66 -23.18
N ARG A 130 4.76 5.09 -24.01
CA ARG A 130 4.95 6.52 -24.34
C ARG A 130 3.99 7.04 -25.40
N GLN A 131 3.42 6.13 -26.19
CA GLN A 131 2.42 6.47 -27.19
C GLN A 131 1.09 6.79 -26.49
N GLY A 132 0.35 7.75 -27.03
CA GLY A 132 -0.92 8.22 -26.49
C GLY A 132 -0.80 9.49 -25.64
N ASP A 133 -1.93 9.93 -25.11
CA ASP A 133 -2.03 11.15 -24.30
C ASP A 133 -1.80 10.83 -22.82
N PHE A 134 -0.59 11.11 -22.35
CA PHE A 134 -0.21 10.89 -20.95
C PHE A 134 -0.99 11.79 -19.98
N GLN A 135 -1.40 12.99 -20.42
CA GLN A 135 -2.19 13.88 -19.57
C GLN A 135 -3.61 13.33 -19.38
N LYS A 136 -4.25 12.87 -20.46
CA LYS A 136 -5.54 12.16 -20.40
C LYS A 136 -5.49 10.94 -19.46
N MET A 137 -4.39 10.19 -19.48
CA MET A 137 -4.17 9.08 -18.54
C MET A 137 -4.13 9.59 -17.10
N ILE A 138 -3.33 10.62 -16.80
CA ILE A 138 -3.24 11.22 -15.45
C ILE A 138 -4.62 11.72 -14.98
N ASP A 139 -5.32 12.46 -15.83
CA ASP A 139 -6.63 13.05 -15.51
C ASP A 139 -7.69 11.97 -15.24
N THR A 140 -7.58 10.83 -15.92
CA THR A 140 -8.45 9.66 -15.68
C THR A 140 -8.04 8.89 -14.42
N MET A 141 -6.75 8.80 -14.10
CA MET A 141 -6.26 7.99 -12.98
C MET A 141 -6.34 8.70 -11.63
N ILE A 142 -6.27 10.04 -11.58
CA ILE A 142 -6.35 10.80 -10.32
C ILE A 142 -7.67 10.52 -9.57
N PRO A 143 -8.87 10.65 -10.19
CA PRO A 143 -10.12 10.39 -9.47
C PRO A 143 -10.23 8.93 -9.01
N PHE A 144 -9.73 7.98 -9.80
CA PHE A 144 -9.63 6.57 -9.40
C PHE A 144 -8.77 6.40 -8.14
N PHE A 145 -7.54 6.95 -8.11
CA PHE A 145 -6.65 6.84 -6.96
C PHE A 145 -7.16 7.56 -5.72
N VAL A 146 -7.88 8.67 -5.89
CA VAL A 146 -8.53 9.39 -4.79
C VAL A 146 -9.69 8.61 -4.20
N SER A 147 -10.51 7.96 -5.03
CA SER A 147 -11.72 7.27 -4.59
C SER A 147 -11.48 5.81 -4.16
N ARG A 148 -10.43 5.13 -4.65
CA ARG A 148 -10.16 3.72 -4.30
C ARG A 148 -9.89 3.48 -2.81
N GLN A 149 -9.62 4.52 -2.03
CA GLN A 149 -9.43 4.41 -0.57
C GLN A 149 -10.61 3.77 0.17
N VAL A 150 -11.81 3.79 -0.41
CA VAL A 150 -12.99 3.09 0.15
C VAL A 150 -12.76 1.59 0.32
N PHE A 151 -11.93 0.97 -0.53
CA PHE A 151 -11.56 -0.44 -0.41
C PHE A 151 -10.05 -0.67 -0.20
N ALA A 152 -9.22 0.33 -0.46
CA ALA A 152 -7.76 0.25 -0.37
C ALA A 152 -7.14 0.99 0.83
N GLY A 153 -7.94 1.68 1.64
CA GLY A 153 -7.48 2.35 2.86
C GLY A 153 -7.05 1.36 3.94
N ALA A 154 -6.00 1.70 4.69
CA ALA A 154 -5.48 0.88 5.78
C ALA A 154 -5.99 1.27 7.17
N GLY A 155 -6.81 2.32 7.26
CA GLY A 155 -7.43 2.80 8.49
C GLY A 155 -6.48 3.61 9.36
N LYS A 156 -6.98 4.65 10.03
CA LYS A 156 -6.20 5.45 10.99
C LYS A 156 -7.05 5.99 12.13
N LEU A 157 -6.52 5.93 13.36
CA LEU A 157 -6.98 6.82 14.42
C LEU A 157 -6.29 8.17 14.28
N LEU A 158 -7.03 9.16 13.79
CA LEU A 158 -6.54 10.51 13.57
C LEU A 158 -6.86 11.39 14.77
N HIS A 159 -5.82 11.94 15.40
CA HIS A 159 -5.97 12.92 16.48
C HIS A 159 -6.08 14.33 15.89
N THR A 160 -7.24 14.96 16.03
CA THR A 160 -7.48 16.33 15.58
C THR A 160 -7.70 17.27 16.76
N ALA A 161 -7.62 18.59 16.53
CA ALA A 161 -7.97 19.59 17.53
C ALA A 161 -9.42 19.48 18.05
N ARG A 162 -10.32 18.83 17.29
CA ARG A 162 -11.74 18.63 17.65
C ARG A 162 -12.01 17.29 18.31
N GLY A 163 -10.99 16.44 18.48
CA GLY A 163 -11.12 15.09 19.00
C GLY A 163 -10.49 14.05 18.08
N THR A 164 -10.47 12.80 18.56
CA THR A 164 -9.96 11.66 17.78
C THR A 164 -11.07 11.11 16.91
N VAL A 165 -10.78 10.84 15.65
CA VAL A 165 -11.71 10.23 14.68
C VAL A 165 -11.06 9.02 14.01
N TYR A 166 -11.87 8.10 13.50
CA TYR A 166 -11.39 7.00 12.67
C TYR A 166 -11.54 7.36 11.20
N CYS A 167 -10.48 7.20 10.41
CA CYS A 167 -10.43 7.52 8.99
C CYS A 167 -10.11 6.28 8.16
N LEU A 168 -10.55 6.26 6.89
CA LEU A 168 -10.32 5.17 5.94
C LEU A 168 -8.84 5.02 5.58
N ALA A 169 -8.15 6.14 5.33
CA ALA A 169 -6.78 6.13 4.81
C ALA A 169 -5.80 6.90 5.69
N GLN A 170 -4.58 6.38 5.83
CA GLN A 170 -3.49 7.02 6.57
C GLN A 170 -2.85 8.15 5.78
N ARG A 171 -2.66 7.97 4.46
CA ARG A 171 -1.93 8.92 3.62
C ARG A 171 -2.70 10.19 3.29
N ALA A 172 -4.03 10.18 3.36
CA ALA A 172 -4.88 11.27 2.88
C ALA A 172 -4.53 12.66 3.49
N GLU A 173 -4.17 12.72 4.78
CA GLU A 173 -3.77 13.97 5.45
C GLU A 173 -2.38 14.49 5.01
N HIS A 174 -1.58 13.64 4.39
CA HIS A 174 -0.18 13.92 4.04
C HIS A 174 0.06 14.14 2.54
N ILE A 175 -0.99 14.05 1.71
CA ILE A 175 -0.96 14.39 0.29
C ILE A 175 -1.31 15.86 0.10
N TRP A 176 -0.52 16.59 -0.69
CA TRP A 176 -0.67 18.05 -0.84
C TRP A 176 -0.84 18.52 -2.28
N GLU A 177 -0.38 17.75 -3.27
CA GLU A 177 -0.49 18.09 -4.68
C GLU A 177 -1.16 16.97 -5.49
N GLY A 178 -1.75 17.31 -6.64
CA GLY A 178 -2.28 16.28 -7.55
C GLY A 178 -1.14 15.58 -8.28
N VAL A 179 -0.21 16.36 -8.82
CA VAL A 179 0.88 15.91 -9.68
C VAL A 179 2.12 16.74 -9.37
N SER A 180 3.27 16.08 -9.20
CA SER A 180 4.55 16.75 -8.89
C SER A 180 5.72 15.81 -9.17
N SER A 181 6.95 16.33 -9.27
CA SER A 181 8.15 15.49 -9.43
C SER A 181 8.84 15.18 -8.09
N ALA A 182 8.46 15.85 -7.00
CA ALA A 182 9.03 15.64 -5.66
C ALA A 182 8.20 14.67 -4.83
N THR A 183 8.86 13.73 -4.15
CA THR A 183 8.21 12.68 -3.31
C THR A 183 8.05 13.10 -1.85
N THR A 184 8.93 13.97 -1.32
CA THR A 184 8.99 14.26 0.12
C THR A 184 8.39 15.62 0.53
N ARG A 185 8.53 16.66 -0.29
CA ARG A 185 8.07 18.04 0.03
C ARG A 185 6.63 18.32 -0.42
N SER A 186 6.27 18.00 -1.66
CA SER A 186 4.94 18.25 -2.23
C SER A 186 3.99 17.05 -2.18
N ARG A 187 4.54 15.81 -2.12
CA ARG A 187 3.78 14.56 -1.99
C ARG A 187 2.53 14.54 -2.91
N PRO A 188 2.72 14.45 -4.24
CA PRO A 188 1.62 14.41 -5.20
C PRO A 188 0.79 13.12 -5.10
N ILE A 189 -0.31 13.01 -5.84
CA ILE A 189 -0.98 11.71 -6.04
C ILE A 189 -0.17 10.85 -7.03
N ILE A 190 0.23 11.47 -8.15
CA ILE A 190 1.09 10.86 -9.18
C ILE A 190 2.41 11.63 -9.24
N ASN A 191 3.52 10.90 -9.11
CA ASN A 191 4.85 11.44 -9.34
C ASN A 191 5.18 11.39 -10.84
N THR A 192 5.62 12.53 -11.40
CA THR A 192 5.93 12.68 -12.84
C THR A 192 7.41 12.59 -13.18
N ARG A 193 8.26 12.14 -12.24
CA ARG A 193 9.68 11.92 -12.52
C ARG A 193 9.83 10.87 -13.61
N ASP A 194 10.46 11.27 -14.71
CA ASP A 194 10.60 10.43 -15.90
C ASP A 194 11.82 9.50 -15.82
N GLU A 195 11.78 8.57 -14.87
CA GLU A 195 12.79 7.51 -14.68
C GLU A 195 12.13 6.15 -14.98
N PRO A 196 12.04 5.74 -16.27
CA PRO A 196 11.28 4.55 -16.66
C PRO A 196 11.93 3.24 -16.22
N HIS A 197 13.24 3.27 -15.93
CA HIS A 197 14.08 2.08 -15.78
C HIS A 197 13.84 1.05 -16.89
N ALA A 198 13.57 1.51 -18.10
CA ALA A 198 13.33 0.73 -19.30
C ALA A 198 13.81 1.59 -20.49
N ASP A 199 13.58 1.13 -21.72
CA ASP A 199 13.81 1.95 -22.91
C ASP A 199 13.01 3.25 -22.82
N ALA A 200 13.73 4.37 -22.72
CA ALA A 200 13.18 5.70 -22.51
C ALA A 200 12.52 6.28 -23.76
N GLU A 201 12.63 5.66 -24.94
CA GLU A 201 11.86 6.06 -26.12
C GLU A 201 10.49 5.37 -26.16
N ARG A 202 10.37 4.22 -25.48
CA ARG A 202 9.17 3.36 -25.56
C ARG A 202 8.27 3.45 -24.34
N TYR A 203 8.84 3.65 -23.15
CA TYR A 203 8.11 3.47 -21.89
C TYR A 203 8.29 4.63 -20.91
N ARG A 204 7.28 4.79 -20.05
CA ARG A 204 7.30 5.62 -18.83
C ARG A 204 7.02 4.73 -17.61
N ARG A 205 7.42 5.21 -16.44
CA ARG A 205 7.00 4.64 -15.15
C ARG A 205 5.97 5.56 -14.53
N LEU A 206 4.72 5.11 -14.46
CA LEU A 206 3.68 5.78 -13.68
C LEU A 206 3.92 5.46 -12.21
N HIS A 207 4.36 6.45 -11.43
CA HIS A 207 4.71 6.31 -10.02
C HIS A 207 3.61 6.93 -9.15
N VAL A 208 2.93 6.13 -8.35
CA VAL A 208 1.77 6.52 -7.55
C VAL A 208 2.15 6.48 -6.08
N ILE A 209 1.87 7.55 -5.33
CA ILE A 209 2.35 7.69 -3.94
C ILE A 209 1.24 7.97 -2.91
N ALA A 210 -0.01 8.02 -3.36
CA ALA A 210 -1.18 8.25 -2.52
C ALA A 210 -1.75 6.98 -1.85
N GLY A 211 -1.25 5.80 -2.21
CA GLY A 211 -1.71 4.53 -1.64
C GLY A 211 -1.23 4.31 -0.21
N ASP A 212 -2.05 3.66 0.60
CA ASP A 212 -1.64 3.17 1.91
C ASP A 212 -0.84 1.85 1.78
N SER A 213 -0.01 1.58 2.78
CA SER A 213 0.64 0.30 3.00
C SER A 213 -0.39 -0.70 3.54
N ASN A 214 -0.77 -1.69 2.72
CA ASN A 214 -1.81 -2.65 3.08
C ASN A 214 -1.21 -3.92 3.68
N MET A 215 -1.89 -4.45 4.71
CA MET A 215 -1.56 -5.75 5.30
C MET A 215 -2.34 -6.86 4.58
N SER A 216 -3.60 -6.62 4.21
CA SER A 216 -4.45 -7.57 3.50
C SER A 216 -3.91 -7.92 2.11
N GLU A 217 -3.69 -9.22 1.87
CA GLU A 217 -3.33 -9.75 0.55
C GLU A 217 -4.45 -9.47 -0.46
N TYR A 218 -5.72 -9.61 -0.04
CA TYR A 218 -6.90 -9.32 -0.85
C TYR A 218 -6.91 -7.86 -1.31
N THR A 219 -6.69 -6.92 -0.38
CA THR A 219 -6.66 -5.49 -0.71
C THR A 219 -5.55 -5.18 -1.70
N ASN A 220 -4.33 -5.70 -1.49
CA ASN A 220 -3.22 -5.48 -2.42
C ASN A 220 -3.52 -6.05 -3.82
N PHE A 221 -4.12 -7.25 -3.89
CA PHE A 221 -4.48 -7.87 -5.16
C PHE A 221 -5.45 -6.99 -5.97
N VAL A 222 -6.54 -6.52 -5.33
CA VAL A 222 -7.53 -5.67 -6.00
C VAL A 222 -6.98 -4.28 -6.30
N LYS A 223 -6.21 -3.69 -5.38
CA LYS A 223 -5.59 -2.36 -5.55
C LYS A 223 -4.73 -2.29 -6.82
N ILE A 224 -3.88 -3.29 -7.03
CA ILE A 224 -3.02 -3.39 -8.21
C ILE A 224 -3.85 -3.78 -9.44
N GLY A 225 -4.66 -4.83 -9.35
CA GLY A 225 -5.40 -5.36 -10.49
C GLY A 225 -6.43 -4.40 -11.09
N ALA A 226 -7.14 -3.63 -10.25
CA ALA A 226 -8.07 -2.59 -10.72
C ALA A 226 -7.34 -1.45 -11.46
N ALA A 227 -6.16 -1.05 -10.97
CA ALA A 227 -5.32 -0.07 -11.67
C ALA A 227 -4.85 -0.60 -13.04
N LEU A 228 -4.43 -1.87 -13.10
CA LEU A 228 -4.04 -2.53 -14.35
C LEU A 228 -5.18 -2.57 -15.36
N ALA A 229 -6.40 -2.88 -14.92
CA ALA A 229 -7.59 -2.90 -15.77
C ALA A 229 -7.85 -1.52 -16.41
N ILE A 230 -7.78 -0.45 -15.63
CA ILE A 230 -7.98 0.92 -16.12
C ILE A 230 -6.86 1.34 -17.08
N LEU A 231 -5.60 1.04 -16.74
CA LEU A 231 -4.47 1.35 -17.61
C LEU A 231 -4.54 0.61 -18.95
N GLN A 232 -4.95 -0.67 -18.95
CA GLN A 232 -5.16 -1.42 -20.19
C GLN A 232 -6.28 -0.80 -21.04
N MET A 233 -7.42 -0.48 -20.43
CA MET A 233 -8.53 0.18 -21.12
C MET A 233 -8.12 1.53 -21.72
N LEU A 234 -7.32 2.33 -21.01
CA LEU A 234 -6.82 3.62 -21.49
C LEU A 234 -5.90 3.46 -22.70
N GLU A 235 -5.00 2.46 -22.69
CA GLU A 235 -4.11 2.16 -23.81
C GLU A 235 -4.86 1.63 -25.04
N ASP A 236 -6.01 0.98 -24.82
CA ASP A 236 -6.92 0.52 -25.88
C ASP A 236 -7.93 1.62 -26.28
N GLU A 237 -7.67 2.87 -25.90
CA GLU A 237 -8.45 4.08 -26.23
C GLU A 237 -9.93 4.02 -25.79
N VAL A 238 -10.24 3.25 -24.73
CA VAL A 238 -11.57 3.26 -24.11
C VAL A 238 -11.86 4.64 -23.53
N VAL A 239 -13.02 5.19 -23.90
CA VAL A 239 -13.46 6.50 -23.42
C VAL A 239 -14.14 6.37 -22.06
N PHE A 240 -13.56 7.02 -21.05
CA PHE A 240 -14.14 7.17 -19.72
C PHE A 240 -15.02 8.42 -19.63
N ARG A 241 -15.96 8.43 -18.68
CA ARG A 241 -16.62 9.68 -18.30
C ARG A 241 -15.60 10.58 -17.61
N ASP A 242 -15.72 11.89 -17.83
CA ASP A 242 -14.89 12.85 -17.12
C ASP A 242 -15.32 12.93 -15.64
N LEU A 243 -14.46 12.38 -14.78
CA LEU A 243 -14.59 12.38 -13.33
C LEU A 243 -13.58 13.32 -12.67
N SER A 244 -13.02 14.26 -13.41
CA SER A 244 -12.05 15.23 -12.89
C SER A 244 -12.61 15.92 -11.65
N LEU A 245 -11.84 15.88 -10.56
CA LEU A 245 -12.23 16.46 -9.27
C LEU A 245 -11.98 17.97 -9.31
N GLU A 246 -12.88 18.77 -8.72
CA GLU A 246 -12.69 20.23 -8.58
C GLU A 246 -11.41 20.52 -7.78
N ASN A 247 -11.20 19.73 -6.72
CA ASN A 247 -9.98 19.79 -5.92
C ASN A 247 -9.64 18.38 -5.40
N PRO A 248 -8.69 17.66 -6.05
CA PRO A 248 -8.30 16.31 -5.65
C PRO A 248 -7.81 16.20 -4.19
N ILE A 249 -7.16 17.25 -3.67
CA ILE A 249 -6.54 17.27 -2.34
C ILE A 249 -7.56 17.48 -1.23
N ARG A 250 -8.58 18.28 -1.51
CA ARG A 250 -9.73 18.37 -0.64
C ARG A 250 -10.52 17.06 -0.68
N ALA A 251 -10.77 16.52 -1.88
CA ALA A 251 -11.56 15.31 -2.06
C ALA A 251 -10.94 14.09 -1.34
N ILE A 252 -9.63 13.87 -1.46
CA ILE A 252 -8.96 12.72 -0.82
C ILE A 252 -9.11 12.72 0.71
N ARG A 253 -9.06 13.89 1.35
CA ARG A 253 -9.27 14.05 2.80
C ARG A 253 -10.75 13.90 3.18
N GLU A 254 -11.63 14.53 2.42
CA GLU A 254 -13.08 14.47 2.68
C GLU A 254 -13.60 13.03 2.60
N ILE A 255 -13.12 12.24 1.64
CA ILE A 255 -13.46 10.82 1.49
C ILE A 255 -12.86 10.02 2.65
N SER A 256 -11.60 10.26 3.03
CA SER A 256 -10.94 9.52 4.12
C SER A 256 -11.68 9.65 5.46
N HIS A 257 -12.30 10.81 5.70
CA HIS A 257 -13.06 11.08 6.94
C HIS A 257 -14.47 10.49 6.95
N ASP A 258 -14.95 9.92 5.83
CA ASP A 258 -16.30 9.39 5.73
C ASP A 258 -16.31 7.85 5.64
N MET A 259 -16.48 7.22 6.79
CA MET A 259 -16.64 5.77 6.88
C MET A 259 -17.91 5.23 6.21
N THR A 260 -18.89 6.09 5.89
CA THR A 260 -20.10 5.64 5.19
C THR A 260 -19.87 5.43 3.70
N CYS A 261 -18.76 5.95 3.16
CA CYS A 261 -18.44 5.95 1.73
C CYS A 261 -19.49 6.68 0.85
N ARG A 262 -20.35 7.53 1.44
CA ARG A 262 -21.47 8.21 0.76
C ARG A 262 -21.29 9.71 0.59
N ARG A 263 -20.32 10.30 1.29
CA ARG A 263 -20.01 11.72 1.19
C ARG A 263 -19.65 12.06 -0.24
N LYS A 264 -20.38 13.01 -0.79
CA LYS A 264 -20.13 13.50 -2.14
C LYS A 264 -19.03 14.55 -2.15
N VAL A 265 -18.21 14.51 -3.19
CA VAL A 265 -17.21 15.52 -3.50
C VAL A 265 -17.51 16.10 -4.88
N ARG A 266 -17.10 17.35 -5.08
CA ARG A 266 -17.42 18.11 -6.30
C ARG A 266 -16.45 17.79 -7.43
N LEU A 267 -17.00 17.54 -8.61
CA LEU A 267 -16.27 17.40 -9.86
C LEU A 267 -16.08 18.77 -10.53
N ALA A 268 -15.09 18.88 -11.42
CA ALA A 268 -14.80 20.09 -12.17
C ALA A 268 -15.97 20.56 -13.04
N ASN A 269 -16.81 19.63 -13.50
CA ASN A 269 -18.03 19.92 -14.26
C ASN A 269 -19.24 20.31 -13.38
N GLY A 270 -19.05 20.45 -12.07
CA GLY A 270 -20.09 20.85 -11.13
C GLY A 270 -20.99 19.73 -10.60
N ARG A 271 -20.90 18.51 -11.14
CA ARG A 271 -21.56 17.33 -10.56
C ARG A 271 -20.95 16.98 -9.21
N GLU A 272 -21.70 16.26 -8.38
CA GLU A 272 -21.22 15.73 -7.12
C GLU A 272 -21.42 14.22 -7.07
N LEU A 273 -20.35 13.48 -6.77
CA LEU A 273 -20.34 12.02 -6.67
C LEU A 273 -19.67 11.60 -5.37
N SER A 274 -20.15 10.52 -4.76
CA SER A 274 -19.39 9.85 -3.70
C SER A 274 -18.21 9.08 -4.28
N ALA A 275 -17.25 8.73 -3.43
CA ALA A 275 -16.15 7.86 -3.84
C ALA A 275 -16.65 6.50 -4.35
N LEU A 276 -17.73 5.97 -3.75
CA LEU A 276 -18.33 4.71 -4.20
C LEU A 276 -18.97 4.86 -5.59
N ASP A 277 -19.68 5.96 -5.85
CA ASP A 277 -20.26 6.23 -7.18
C ASP A 277 -19.17 6.31 -8.27
N MET A 278 -18.04 6.98 -7.98
CA MET A 278 -16.91 7.04 -8.92
C MET A 278 -16.33 5.66 -9.20
N GLN A 279 -16.16 4.84 -8.16
CA GLN A 279 -15.62 3.50 -8.32
C GLN A 279 -16.55 2.60 -9.14
N TRP A 280 -17.87 2.72 -8.97
CA TRP A 280 -18.85 2.05 -9.83
C TRP A 280 -18.74 2.49 -11.29
N GLU A 281 -18.58 3.79 -11.57
CA GLU A 281 -18.39 4.30 -12.94
C GLU A 281 -17.16 3.70 -13.63
N TYR A 282 -16.06 3.48 -12.91
CA TYR A 282 -14.90 2.76 -13.47
C TYR A 282 -15.16 1.26 -13.62
N LEU A 283 -15.74 0.61 -12.60
CA LEU A 283 -15.98 -0.82 -12.62
C LEU A 283 -16.94 -1.23 -13.73
N GLU A 284 -18.02 -0.48 -13.96
CA GLU A 284 -18.96 -0.74 -15.05
C GLU A 284 -18.26 -0.75 -16.42
N ARG A 285 -17.26 0.12 -16.61
CA ARG A 285 -16.44 0.16 -17.81
C ARG A 285 -15.52 -1.06 -17.90
N ALA A 286 -14.88 -1.43 -16.79
CA ALA A 286 -14.04 -2.61 -16.72
C ALA A 286 -14.84 -3.89 -17.02
N VAL A 287 -15.99 -4.10 -16.38
CA VAL A 287 -16.86 -5.27 -16.61
C VAL A 287 -17.31 -5.34 -18.07
N ARG A 288 -17.68 -4.20 -18.68
CA ARG A 288 -18.07 -4.17 -20.09
C ARG A 288 -16.90 -4.55 -21.01
N PHE A 289 -15.71 -3.98 -20.76
CA PHE A 289 -14.50 -4.29 -21.52
C PHE A 289 -14.10 -5.76 -21.39
N GLY A 290 -14.20 -6.33 -20.18
CA GLY A 290 -13.93 -7.74 -19.92
C GLY A 290 -14.85 -8.70 -20.71
N ARG A 291 -16.11 -8.31 -20.97
CA ARG A 291 -17.04 -9.10 -21.79
C ARG A 291 -16.75 -9.05 -23.30
N THR A 292 -16.01 -8.05 -23.78
CA THR A 292 -15.77 -7.84 -25.21
C THR A 292 -14.33 -8.14 -25.59
N THR A 293 -13.38 -7.35 -25.07
CA THR A 293 -11.96 -7.44 -25.38
C THR A 293 -11.27 -8.44 -24.46
N GLY A 294 -11.75 -8.51 -23.21
CA GLY A 294 -11.20 -9.39 -22.18
C GLY A 294 -10.01 -8.78 -21.45
N PHE A 295 -9.71 -9.38 -20.30
CA PHE A 295 -8.51 -9.09 -19.52
C PHE A 295 -7.67 -10.36 -19.37
N PRO A 296 -6.37 -10.24 -19.08
CA PRO A 296 -5.61 -11.37 -18.57
C PRO A 296 -6.29 -11.97 -17.32
N PRO A 297 -6.22 -13.30 -17.08
CA PRO A 297 -6.99 -13.96 -16.02
C PRO A 297 -6.84 -13.35 -14.62
N GLN A 298 -5.63 -12.90 -14.27
CA GLN A 298 -5.36 -12.25 -12.98
C GLN A 298 -6.02 -10.87 -12.84
N VAL A 299 -6.13 -10.13 -13.95
CA VAL A 299 -6.80 -8.81 -13.96
C VAL A 299 -8.31 -9.00 -13.99
N GLU A 300 -8.82 -9.96 -14.76
CA GLU A 300 -10.23 -10.36 -14.72
C GLU A 300 -10.65 -10.76 -13.31
N LYS A 301 -9.83 -11.58 -12.63
CA LYS A 301 -10.08 -11.96 -11.24
C LYS A 301 -10.11 -10.75 -10.30
N ALA A 302 -9.21 -9.78 -10.50
CA ALA A 302 -9.20 -8.56 -9.69
C ALA A 302 -10.45 -7.70 -9.94
N VAL A 303 -10.98 -7.65 -11.17
CA VAL A 303 -12.23 -6.97 -11.51
C VAL A 303 -13.43 -7.63 -10.83
N GLU A 304 -13.51 -8.98 -10.82
CA GLU A 304 -14.55 -9.71 -10.06
C GLU A 304 -14.48 -9.40 -8.56
N MET A 305 -13.28 -9.44 -8.00
CA MET A 305 -13.06 -9.15 -6.58
C MET A 305 -13.38 -7.69 -6.26
N TRP A 306 -13.10 -6.75 -7.18
CA TRP A 306 -13.46 -5.35 -7.06
C TRP A 306 -14.98 -5.16 -7.04
N GLU A 307 -15.72 -5.83 -7.94
CA GLU A 307 -17.18 -5.83 -7.94
C GLU A 307 -17.76 -6.36 -6.63
N TYR A 308 -17.19 -7.44 -6.09
CA TYR A 308 -17.56 -7.94 -4.77
C TYR A 308 -17.33 -6.90 -3.67
N LEU A 309 -16.18 -6.20 -3.66
CA LEU A 309 -15.91 -5.15 -2.67
C LEU A 309 -16.92 -4.01 -2.78
N LEU A 310 -17.17 -3.47 -3.98
CA LEU A 310 -18.09 -2.34 -4.14
C LEU A 310 -19.53 -2.73 -3.78
N THR A 311 -19.98 -3.92 -4.18
CA THR A 311 -21.31 -4.45 -3.86
C THR A 311 -21.53 -4.55 -2.34
N ASN A 312 -20.51 -4.99 -1.60
CA ASN A 312 -20.63 -5.12 -0.15
C ASN A 312 -20.46 -3.79 0.57
N LEU A 313 -19.55 -2.91 0.12
CA LEU A 313 -19.43 -1.54 0.63
C LEU A 313 -20.74 -0.76 0.46
N GLU A 314 -21.46 -0.99 -0.63
CA GLU A 314 -22.74 -0.36 -0.87
C GLU A 314 -23.83 -0.83 0.11
N LYS A 315 -23.84 -2.12 0.46
CA LYS A 315 -24.80 -2.69 1.41
C LYS A 315 -24.48 -2.32 2.85
N ASP A 316 -23.23 -2.52 3.26
CA ASP A 316 -22.70 -2.23 4.58
C ASP A 316 -21.18 -1.98 4.49
N PRO A 317 -20.72 -0.72 4.61
CA PRO A 317 -19.30 -0.38 4.58
C PRO A 317 -18.45 -1.14 5.61
N LEU A 318 -19.06 -1.62 6.71
CA LEU A 318 -18.37 -2.36 7.77
C LEU A 318 -18.43 -3.88 7.61
N GLY A 319 -19.03 -4.39 6.52
CA GLY A 319 -19.20 -5.83 6.29
C GLY A 319 -17.93 -6.58 5.88
N LEU A 320 -16.97 -5.89 5.26
CA LEU A 320 -15.75 -6.46 4.63
C LEU A 320 -14.58 -6.67 5.60
N LYS A 321 -14.87 -7.29 6.75
CA LYS A 321 -13.91 -7.47 7.86
C LYS A 321 -12.75 -8.43 7.56
N ARG A 322 -12.84 -9.23 6.49
CA ARG A 322 -11.82 -10.22 6.12
C ARG A 322 -10.93 -9.74 4.98
N GLU A 323 -11.45 -8.81 4.20
CA GLU A 323 -10.90 -8.39 2.92
C GLU A 323 -10.21 -7.02 3.03
N VAL A 324 -10.83 -6.05 3.72
CA VAL A 324 -10.38 -4.66 3.73
C VAL A 324 -9.74 -4.28 5.08
N ASP A 325 -8.50 -3.76 5.01
CA ASP A 325 -7.68 -3.44 6.19
C ASP A 325 -8.39 -2.47 7.16
N TRP A 326 -8.91 -1.33 6.67
CA TRP A 326 -9.55 -0.35 7.54
C TRP A 326 -10.81 -0.91 8.22
N VAL A 327 -11.54 -1.82 7.56
CA VAL A 327 -12.72 -2.46 8.15
C VAL A 327 -12.30 -3.44 9.24
N ALA A 328 -11.35 -4.33 8.94
CA ALA A 328 -10.82 -5.31 9.88
C ALA A 328 -10.26 -4.62 11.14
N LYS A 329 -9.47 -3.57 10.94
CA LYS A 329 -8.88 -2.78 12.02
C LYS A 329 -9.93 -2.00 12.81
N TYR A 330 -10.94 -1.42 12.16
CA TYR A 330 -12.04 -0.75 12.85
C TYR A 330 -12.75 -1.69 13.83
N HIS A 331 -13.12 -2.89 13.37
CA HIS A 331 -13.77 -3.89 14.23
C HIS A 331 -12.89 -4.29 15.42
N LEU A 332 -11.59 -4.50 15.19
CA LEU A 332 -10.63 -4.80 16.26
C LEU A 332 -10.57 -3.68 17.32
N ILE A 333 -10.50 -2.43 16.88
CA ILE A 333 -10.46 -1.26 17.77
C ILE A 333 -11.76 -1.10 18.53
N GLU A 334 -12.91 -1.15 17.86
CA GLU A 334 -14.22 -0.97 18.52
C GLU A 334 -14.54 -2.10 19.49
N GLN A 335 -14.21 -3.35 19.16
CA GLN A 335 -14.39 -4.47 20.10
C GLN A 335 -13.57 -4.29 21.38
N TYR A 336 -12.31 -3.86 21.24
CA TYR A 336 -11.46 -3.58 22.40
C TYR A 336 -11.96 -2.38 23.20
N ARG A 337 -12.38 -1.32 22.49
CA ARG A 337 -12.92 -0.10 23.07
C ARG A 337 -14.17 -0.38 23.91
N ALA A 338 -15.12 -1.14 23.36
CA ALA A 338 -16.35 -1.53 24.06
C ALA A 338 -16.06 -2.44 25.26
N LYS A 339 -15.16 -3.43 25.11
CA LYS A 339 -14.80 -4.36 26.19
C LYS A 339 -14.16 -3.68 27.39
N HIS A 340 -13.40 -2.60 27.15
CA HIS A 340 -12.63 -1.92 28.19
C HIS A 340 -13.16 -0.52 28.55
N ASP A 341 -14.34 -0.15 28.03
CA ASP A 341 -14.98 1.15 28.21
C ASP A 341 -14.02 2.34 27.97
N LEU A 342 -13.37 2.33 26.80
CA LEU A 342 -12.36 3.33 26.45
C LEU A 342 -12.96 4.44 25.58
N ALA A 343 -12.48 5.66 25.79
CA ALA A 343 -12.64 6.74 24.81
C ALA A 343 -11.80 6.45 23.55
N LEU A 344 -12.25 6.94 22.40
CA LEU A 344 -11.53 6.76 21.12
C LEU A 344 -10.12 7.38 21.14
N SER A 345 -9.90 8.40 21.97
CA SER A 345 -8.61 9.05 22.21
C SER A 345 -7.65 8.28 23.12
N SER A 346 -8.04 7.10 23.62
CA SER A 346 -7.22 6.32 24.54
C SER A 346 -5.89 5.91 23.88
N PRO A 347 -4.73 6.13 24.54
CA PRO A 347 -3.43 5.68 24.04
C PRO A 347 -3.37 4.16 23.76
N ARG A 348 -4.21 3.37 24.45
CA ARG A 348 -4.33 1.92 24.20
C ARG A 348 -4.87 1.63 22.81
N LEU A 349 -5.80 2.44 22.30
CA LEU A 349 -6.34 2.26 20.96
C LEU A 349 -5.35 2.74 19.89
N SER A 350 -4.60 3.81 20.14
CA SER A 350 -3.49 4.23 19.26
C SER A 350 -2.41 3.14 19.15
N LEU A 351 -2.14 2.41 20.23
CA LEU A 351 -1.25 1.25 20.20
C LEU A 351 -1.82 0.11 19.34
N LEU A 352 -3.13 -0.16 19.41
CA LEU A 352 -3.76 -1.17 18.54
C LEU A 352 -3.72 -0.77 17.06
N ASP A 353 -3.97 0.51 16.76
CA ASP A 353 -3.84 1.06 15.40
C ASP A 353 -2.45 0.79 14.82
N LEU A 354 -1.40 1.01 15.61
CA LEU A 354 -0.02 0.74 15.21
C LEU A 354 0.30 -0.77 15.15
N ALA A 355 -0.07 -1.54 16.18
CA ALA A 355 0.23 -2.97 16.30
C ALA A 355 -0.48 -3.84 15.26
N TYR A 356 -1.55 -3.34 14.62
CA TYR A 356 -2.13 -3.94 13.44
C TYR A 356 -1.11 -4.14 12.31
N HIS A 357 -0.17 -3.20 12.19
CA HIS A 357 0.83 -3.16 11.11
C HIS A 357 2.18 -3.78 11.47
N ASP A 358 2.32 -4.36 12.67
CA ASP A 358 3.57 -5.05 13.02
C ASP A 358 3.74 -6.27 12.12
N VAL A 359 4.88 -6.34 11.43
CA VAL A 359 5.16 -7.41 10.46
C VAL A 359 5.50 -8.75 11.14
N ASN A 360 5.75 -8.74 12.46
CA ASN A 360 6.03 -9.97 13.20
C ASN A 360 4.78 -10.86 13.24
N GLN A 361 4.88 -12.06 12.68
CA GLN A 361 3.74 -12.98 12.54
C GLN A 361 3.15 -13.49 13.85
N GLN A 362 3.92 -13.48 14.94
CA GLN A 362 3.49 -14.03 16.24
C GLN A 362 2.75 -13.00 17.08
N ARG A 363 3.05 -11.71 16.91
CA ARG A 363 2.47 -10.62 17.74
C ARG A 363 1.68 -9.58 16.97
N GLY A 364 1.92 -9.40 15.67
CA GLY A 364 1.21 -8.42 14.85
C GLY A 364 -0.27 -8.75 14.75
N LEU A 365 -1.14 -7.77 15.00
CA LEU A 365 -2.57 -8.04 15.16
C LEU A 365 -3.21 -8.50 13.84
N PHE A 366 -2.75 -8.01 12.68
CA PHE A 366 -3.16 -8.54 11.38
C PHE A 366 -2.86 -10.04 11.27
N TYR A 367 -1.64 -10.47 11.61
CA TYR A 367 -1.25 -11.88 11.51
C TYR A 367 -1.98 -12.77 12.51
N ILE A 368 -2.29 -12.25 13.71
CA ILE A 368 -3.14 -12.95 14.67
C ILE A 368 -4.55 -13.17 14.09
N LEU A 369 -5.13 -12.17 13.41
CA LEU A 369 -6.42 -12.31 12.72
C LEU A 369 -6.32 -13.33 11.57
N GLN A 370 -5.28 -13.24 10.74
CA GLN A 370 -5.04 -14.17 9.64
C GLN A 370 -4.93 -15.62 10.13
N ASN A 371 -4.16 -15.87 11.19
CA ASN A 371 -3.96 -17.20 11.76
C ASN A 371 -5.25 -17.79 12.37
N ARG A 372 -6.22 -16.95 12.71
CA ARG A 372 -7.56 -17.35 13.15
C ARG A 372 -8.54 -17.51 11.98
N GLY A 373 -8.05 -17.45 10.75
CA GLY A 373 -8.86 -17.50 9.54
C GLY A 373 -9.80 -16.31 9.42
N MET A 374 -9.48 -15.15 10.00
CA MET A 374 -10.30 -13.93 9.95
C MET A 374 -9.88 -12.95 8.85
N MET A 375 -8.79 -13.23 8.13
CA MET A 375 -8.37 -12.47 6.96
C MET A 375 -8.32 -13.40 5.75
N ASP A 376 -8.81 -12.93 4.61
CA ASP A 376 -8.77 -13.69 3.35
C ASP A 376 -7.40 -13.57 2.68
N ARG A 377 -6.98 -14.69 2.08
CA ARG A 377 -5.67 -14.84 1.46
C ARG A 377 -5.81 -15.07 -0.04
N VAL A 378 -4.84 -14.56 -0.79
CA VAL A 378 -4.73 -14.81 -2.24
C VAL A 378 -3.44 -15.53 -2.61
N VAL A 379 -2.45 -15.58 -1.71
CA VAL A 379 -1.20 -16.32 -1.89
C VAL A 379 -0.99 -17.32 -0.76
N THR A 380 -0.25 -18.39 -1.05
CA THR A 380 0.10 -19.42 -0.06
C THR A 380 1.40 -19.06 0.66
N ASP A 381 1.64 -19.65 1.84
CA ASP A 381 2.91 -19.46 2.55
C ASP A 381 4.10 -19.99 1.74
N GLU A 382 3.95 -21.10 1.04
CA GLU A 382 4.97 -21.64 0.12
C GLU A 382 5.33 -20.65 -0.99
N ALA A 383 4.35 -19.93 -1.55
CA ALA A 383 4.60 -18.91 -2.57
C ALA A 383 5.39 -17.72 -1.99
N ILE A 384 5.07 -17.31 -0.77
CA ILE A 384 5.77 -16.23 -0.06
C ILE A 384 7.21 -16.66 0.27
N GLU A 385 7.40 -17.85 0.81
CA GLU A 385 8.72 -18.41 1.14
C GLU A 385 9.60 -18.53 -0.09
N LYS A 386 9.04 -19.01 -1.20
CA LYS A 386 9.73 -19.04 -2.49
C LYS A 386 10.11 -17.64 -2.95
N ALA A 387 9.20 -16.67 -2.86
CA ALA A 387 9.44 -15.29 -3.27
C ALA A 387 10.49 -14.56 -2.42
N MET A 388 10.87 -15.08 -1.24
CA MET A 388 11.98 -14.53 -0.45
C MET A 388 13.36 -14.78 -1.09
N THR A 389 13.49 -15.84 -1.90
CA THR A 389 14.79 -16.30 -2.44
C THR A 389 14.80 -16.43 -3.95
N THR A 390 13.64 -16.52 -4.59
CA THR A 390 13.52 -16.74 -6.04
C THR A 390 12.88 -15.52 -6.70
N ALA A 391 13.55 -14.94 -7.69
CA ALA A 391 13.00 -13.82 -8.48
C ALA A 391 11.83 -14.26 -9.40
N PRO A 392 10.96 -13.33 -9.84
CA PRO A 392 9.97 -13.61 -10.87
C PRO A 392 10.63 -14.13 -12.15
N GLN A 393 10.20 -15.31 -12.62
CA GLN A 393 10.85 -16.03 -13.71
C GLN A 393 10.54 -15.48 -15.11
N THR A 394 9.57 -14.59 -15.19
CA THR A 394 9.01 -14.04 -16.42
C THR A 394 9.58 -12.66 -16.75
N THR A 395 10.21 -11.97 -15.80
CA THR A 395 10.69 -10.60 -15.96
C THR A 395 12.21 -10.51 -15.95
N ARG A 396 12.75 -9.31 -16.14
CA ARG A 396 14.20 -9.08 -16.02
C ARG A 396 14.76 -9.36 -14.63
N ALA A 397 13.91 -9.43 -13.60
CA ALA A 397 14.32 -9.74 -12.25
C ALA A 397 14.97 -11.13 -12.16
N LYS A 398 14.55 -12.09 -12.99
CA LYS A 398 15.22 -13.39 -13.14
C LYS A 398 16.71 -13.23 -13.43
N LEU A 399 17.05 -12.45 -14.46
CA LEU A 399 18.45 -12.22 -14.85
C LEU A 399 19.24 -11.54 -13.73
N ARG A 400 18.60 -10.68 -12.94
CA ARG A 400 19.22 -10.04 -11.77
C ARG A 400 19.47 -11.04 -10.64
N GLY A 401 18.54 -11.96 -10.40
CA GLY A 401 18.68 -12.98 -9.35
C GLY A 401 19.64 -14.12 -9.70
N ASP A 402 19.80 -14.41 -11.00
CA ASP A 402 20.74 -15.43 -11.49
C ASP A 402 22.22 -14.96 -11.46
N PHE A 403 22.47 -13.65 -11.33
CA PHE A 403 23.79 -13.02 -11.31
C PHE A 403 24.28 -12.80 -9.88
#